data_AF-A0A059X4S3-F1
#
_entry.id   AF-A0A059X4S3-F1
#
_cell.length_a   1.000
_cell.length_b   1.000
_cell.length_c   1.000
_cell.angle_alpha   90.00
_cell.angle_beta   90.00
_cell.angle_gamma   90.00
#
_symmetry.space_group_name_H-M   'P 1'
#
loop_
_entity.id
_entity.type
_entity.pdbx_description
1 polymer ?
#
loop_
_entity_poly.entity_id
_entity_poly.type
_entity_poly.pdbx_seq_one_letter_code
_entity_poly.pdbx_strand_id
1 'polypeptide(L)'
;MFYALDRFEAAPRIRQALDEGKIVISNRFTGSSMAHQGTKFLNPEERRGYFIWLDNLEFEMLRIPRPDISFVLRVPADIAHALVDKKDQRTYTDKKRDLHEADKNHGERAVAVYDDLTQLFPKDFQRIDCVRSGRLLDIEA
;
A
#
# COMPACT_ATOMS: atom_id res chain seq x y z
N MET A 1 -0.16 1.76 14.30
CA MET A 1 -0.35 0.76 15.36
C MET A 1 -1.53 -0.15 15.05
N PHE A 2 -2.78 0.33 15.00
CA PHE A 2 -3.95 -0.54 14.78
C PHE A 2 -3.90 -1.40 13.50
N TYR A 3 -3.41 -0.88 12.37
CA TYR A 3 -3.21 -1.69 11.16
C TYR A 3 -2.20 -2.84 11.33
N ALA A 4 -1.19 -2.65 12.18
CA ALA A 4 -0.23 -3.71 12.49
C ALA A 4 -0.87 -4.79 13.38
N LEU A 5 -1.76 -4.39 14.30
CA LEU A 5 -2.49 -5.33 15.16
C LEU A 5 -3.53 -6.15 14.37
N ASP A 6 -4.19 -5.54 13.39
CA ASP A 6 -5.08 -6.24 12.45
C ASP A 6 -4.31 -7.30 11.64
N ARG A 7 -3.12 -6.95 11.12
CA ARG A 7 -2.23 -7.92 10.46
C ARG A 7 -1.71 -9.00 11.42
N PHE A 8 -1.44 -8.65 12.68
CA PHE A 8 -1.05 -9.61 13.71
C PHE A 8 -2.15 -10.63 13.99
N GLU A 9 -3.41 -10.19 14.09
CA GLU A 9 -4.56 -11.08 14.22
C GLU A 9 -4.70 -12.02 13.01
N ALA A 10 -4.47 -11.52 11.80
CA ALA A 10 -4.51 -12.32 10.58
C ALA A 10 -3.30 -13.27 10.40
N ALA A 11 -2.19 -13.01 11.08
CA ALA A 11 -0.92 -13.71 10.87
C ALA A 11 -0.97 -15.24 11.04
N PRO A 12 -1.70 -15.83 12.02
CA PRO A 12 -1.84 -17.29 12.12
C PRO A 12 -2.48 -17.92 10.88
N ARG A 13 -3.50 -17.27 10.29
CA ARG A 13 -4.17 -17.77 9.09
C ARG A 13 -3.28 -17.68 7.85
N ILE A 14 -2.50 -16.61 7.74
CA ILE A 14 -1.51 -16.46 6.66
C ILE A 14 -0.46 -17.57 6.77
N ARG A 15 0.11 -17.80 7.97
CA ARG A 15 1.08 -18.88 8.20
C ARG A 15 0.51 -20.24 7.82
N GLN A 16 -0.69 -20.57 8.30
CA GLN A 16 -1.32 -21.84 7.97
C GLN A 16 -1.46 -22.04 6.46
N ALA A 17 -1.91 -21.01 5.71
CA ALA A 17 -2.02 -21.12 4.26
C ALA A 17 -0.65 -21.34 3.58
N LEU A 18 0.40 -20.67 4.06
CA LEU A 18 1.77 -20.85 3.57
C LEU A 18 2.30 -22.26 3.88
N ASP A 19 2.08 -22.77 5.09
CA ASP A 19 2.50 -24.11 5.53
C ASP A 19 1.79 -25.22 4.72
N GLU A 20 0.57 -24.94 4.24
CA GLU A 20 -0.18 -25.80 3.31
C GLU A 20 0.31 -25.69 1.84
N GLY A 21 1.36 -24.91 1.58
CA GLY A 21 1.96 -24.73 0.25
C GLY A 21 1.15 -23.82 -0.67
N LYS A 22 0.26 -22.96 -0.14
CA LYS A 22 -0.55 -22.05 -0.94
C LYS A 22 0.17 -20.74 -1.23
N ILE A 23 -0.20 -20.10 -2.33
CA ILE A 23 0.14 -18.71 -2.61
C ILE A 23 -0.87 -17.80 -1.90
N VAL A 24 -0.39 -16.88 -1.07
CA VAL A 24 -1.22 -15.89 -0.38
C VAL A 24 -1.10 -14.55 -1.09
N ILE A 25 -2.23 -14.03 -1.59
CA ILE A 25 -2.31 -12.70 -2.20
C ILE A 25 -3.12 -11.81 -1.26
N SER A 26 -2.54 -10.67 -0.88
CA SER A 26 -3.20 -9.68 -0.03
C SER A 26 -3.45 -8.38 -0.79
N ASN A 27 -4.69 -7.89 -0.74
CA ASN A 27 -4.99 -6.52 -1.16
C ASN A 27 -4.56 -5.56 -0.05
N ARG A 28 -3.41 -4.92 -0.24
CA ARG A 28 -2.64 -4.16 0.76
C ARG A 28 -1.96 -5.05 1.80
N PHE A 29 -0.90 -4.51 2.39
CA PHE A 29 -0.14 -5.11 3.49
C PHE A 29 0.71 -4.02 4.16
N THR A 30 1.82 -4.37 4.81
CA THR A 30 2.74 -3.44 5.49
C THR A 30 3.15 -2.24 4.63
N GLY A 31 3.44 -2.45 3.34
CA GLY A 31 3.79 -1.37 2.41
C GLY A 31 2.73 -0.26 2.29
N SER A 32 1.46 -0.57 2.52
CA SER A 32 0.40 0.45 2.55
C SER A 32 0.48 1.33 3.79
N SER A 33 0.86 0.77 4.94
CA SER A 33 1.12 1.57 6.13
C SER A 33 2.37 2.43 5.95
N MET A 34 3.45 1.87 5.36
CA MET A 34 4.64 2.65 4.99
C MET A 34 4.28 3.86 4.11
N ALA A 35 3.56 3.64 3.01
CA ALA A 35 3.23 4.72 2.09
C ALA A 35 2.31 5.78 2.70
N HIS A 36 1.17 5.37 3.30
CA HIS A 36 0.17 6.32 3.78
C HIS A 36 0.55 7.05 5.06
N GLN A 37 1.29 6.40 5.98
CA GLN A 37 1.80 7.11 7.16
C GLN A 37 3.10 7.86 6.85
N GLY A 38 3.87 7.37 5.86
CA GLY A 38 5.05 8.04 5.34
C GLY A 38 4.76 9.46 4.84
N THR A 39 3.55 9.75 4.36
CA THR A 39 3.15 11.11 3.92
C THR A 39 3.18 12.16 5.03
N LYS A 40 3.20 11.73 6.31
CA LYS A 40 3.24 12.60 7.47
C LYS A 40 4.65 13.10 7.79
N PHE A 41 5.68 12.46 7.26
CA PHE A 41 7.08 12.82 7.47
C PHE A 41 7.54 13.68 6.30
N LEU A 42 7.80 14.96 6.56
CA LEU A 42 8.30 15.90 5.53
C LEU A 42 9.78 15.67 5.22
N ASN A 43 10.55 15.20 6.21
CA ASN A 43 11.95 14.87 6.05
C ASN A 43 12.13 13.41 5.55
N PRO A 44 12.84 13.17 4.43
CA PRO A 44 13.10 11.83 3.93
C PRO A 44 13.82 10.90 4.91
N GLU A 45 14.73 11.41 5.73
CA GLU A 45 15.47 10.58 6.70
C GLU A 45 14.58 10.14 7.87
N GLU A 46 13.72 11.02 8.38
CA GLU A 46 12.73 10.65 9.39
C GLU A 46 11.76 9.60 8.85
N ARG A 47 11.34 9.75 7.59
CA ARG A 47 10.48 8.80 6.90
C ARG A 47 11.15 7.43 6.74
N ARG A 48 12.44 7.39 6.41
CA ARG A 48 13.22 6.13 6.40
C ARG A 48 13.30 5.51 7.79
N GLY A 49 13.52 6.33 8.83
CA GLY A 49 13.47 5.88 10.22
C GLY A 49 12.11 5.24 10.57
N TYR A 50 11.01 5.82 10.09
CA TYR A 50 9.67 5.24 10.24
C TYR A 50 9.53 3.89 9.52
N PHE A 51 10.07 3.74 8.30
CA PHE A 51 10.03 2.46 7.59
C PHE A 51 10.77 1.35 8.34
N ILE A 52 11.97 1.65 8.84
CA ILE A 52 12.78 0.72 9.63
C ILE A 52 12.03 0.32 10.91
N TRP A 53 11.45 1.31 11.61
CA TRP A 53 10.66 1.05 12.81
C TRP A 53 9.45 0.16 12.52
N LEU A 54 8.71 0.43 11.44
CA LEU A 54 7.52 -0.34 11.10
C LEU A 54 7.87 -1.77 10.68
N ASP A 55 8.95 -1.93 9.92
CA ASP A 55 9.48 -3.24 9.52
C ASP A 55 9.85 -4.09 10.75
N ASN A 56 10.60 -3.50 11.69
CA ASN A 56 10.96 -4.16 12.94
C ASN A 56 9.73 -4.50 13.80
N LEU A 57 8.77 -3.57 13.92
CA LEU A 57 7.54 -3.82 14.65
C LEU A 57 6.76 -5.00 14.07
N GLU A 58 6.51 -5.00 12.76
CA GLU A 58 5.62 -6.00 12.17
C GLU A 58 6.29 -7.36 12.01
N PHE A 59 7.52 -7.40 11.48
CA PHE A 59 8.15 -8.66 11.10
C PHE A 59 8.99 -9.26 12.23
N GLU A 60 9.65 -8.44 13.04
CA GLU A 60 10.50 -8.94 14.13
C GLU A 60 9.75 -9.06 15.45
N MET A 61 9.03 -8.02 15.87
CA MET A 61 8.33 -8.05 17.17
C MET A 61 7.01 -8.82 17.10
N LEU A 62 6.15 -8.47 16.14
CA LEU A 62 4.83 -9.10 15.98
C LEU A 62 4.89 -10.42 15.20
N ARG A 63 6.03 -10.75 14.59
CA ARG A 63 6.22 -11.98 13.80
C ARG A 63 5.15 -12.16 12.73
N ILE A 64 4.69 -11.08 12.10
CA ILE A 64 3.81 -11.15 10.93
C ILE A 64 4.61 -11.77 9.78
N PRO A 65 4.05 -12.68 8.95
CA PRO A 65 4.75 -13.22 7.79
C PRO A 65 5.19 -12.10 6.84
N ARG A 66 6.49 -12.10 6.49
CA ARG A 66 7.05 -11.16 5.51
C ARG A 66 6.63 -11.61 4.10
N PRO A 67 6.13 -10.70 3.24
CA PRO A 67 5.87 -11.03 1.85
C PRO A 67 7.17 -11.34 1.11
N ASP A 68 7.17 -12.33 0.22
CA ASP A 68 8.28 -12.55 -0.70
C ASP A 68 8.47 -11.37 -1.67
N ILE A 69 7.35 -10.73 -2.05
CA ILE A 69 7.34 -9.56 -2.92
C ILE A 69 6.05 -8.74 -2.72
N SER A 70 6.16 -7.42 -2.89
CA SER A 70 5.04 -6.49 -2.94
C SER A 70 5.00 -5.78 -4.29
N PHE A 71 3.84 -5.79 -4.95
CA PHE A 71 3.64 -5.06 -6.20
C PHE A 71 2.97 -3.71 -5.95
N VAL A 72 3.59 -2.65 -6.42
CA VAL A 72 3.04 -1.29 -6.42
C VAL A 72 2.40 -1.02 -7.79
N LEU A 73 1.08 -1.12 -7.84
CA LEU A 73 0.28 -0.78 -9.02
C LEU A 73 0.21 0.75 -9.16
N ARG A 74 1.12 1.30 -9.98
CA ARG A 74 1.39 2.73 -10.06
C ARG A 74 0.46 3.38 -11.07
N VAL A 75 -0.44 4.22 -10.56
CA VAL A 75 -1.33 5.09 -11.33
C VAL A 75 -1.00 6.55 -10.96
N PRO A 76 -0.79 7.44 -11.95
CA PRO A 76 -0.70 8.88 -11.71
C PRO A 76 -1.87 9.40 -10.87
N ALA A 77 -1.61 10.31 -9.92
CA ALA A 77 -2.63 10.79 -8.99
C ALA A 77 -3.81 11.48 -9.71
N ASP A 78 -3.55 12.25 -10.76
CA ASP A 78 -4.57 12.88 -11.61
C ASP A 78 -5.54 11.86 -12.22
N ILE A 79 -5.02 10.76 -12.76
CA ILE A 79 -5.83 9.66 -13.29
C ILE A 79 -6.57 8.93 -12.16
N ALA A 80 -5.90 8.67 -11.03
CA ALA A 80 -6.53 8.03 -9.88
C ALA A 80 -7.70 8.85 -9.33
N HIS A 81 -7.57 10.17 -9.23
CA HIS A 81 -8.65 11.07 -8.83
C HIS A 81 -9.84 11.01 -9.80
N ALA A 82 -9.57 11.03 -11.11
CA ALA A 82 -10.61 10.92 -12.13
C ALA A 82 -11.36 9.56 -12.08
N LEU A 83 -10.67 8.48 -11.67
CA LEU A 83 -11.29 7.16 -11.48
C LEU A 83 -12.14 7.08 -10.21
N VAL A 84 -11.70 7.70 -9.11
CA VAL A 84 -12.48 7.76 -7.85
C VAL A 84 -13.77 8.56 -8.06
N ASP A 85 -13.72 9.66 -8.80
CA ASP A 85 -14.90 10.47 -9.11
C ASP A 85 -15.93 9.74 -9.99
N LYS A 86 -15.53 8.66 -10.68
CA LYS A 86 -16.38 7.79 -11.49
C LYS A 86 -16.90 6.55 -10.75
N LYS A 87 -16.45 6.27 -9.52
CA LYS A 87 -16.97 5.14 -8.75
C LYS A 87 -18.37 5.48 -8.19
N ASP A 88 -19.30 4.54 -8.31
CA ASP A 88 -20.59 4.61 -7.64
C ASP A 88 -20.43 4.66 -6.11
N GLN A 89 -21.43 5.21 -5.42
CA GLN A 89 -21.45 5.29 -3.96
C GLN A 89 -21.21 3.90 -3.35
N ARG A 90 -20.23 3.80 -2.45
CA ARG A 90 -19.97 2.57 -1.70
C ARG A 90 -21.16 2.31 -0.78
N THR A 91 -21.72 1.10 -0.81
CA THR A 91 -22.92 0.69 -0.06
C THR A 91 -22.84 0.85 1.45
N TYR A 92 -21.64 1.06 2.00
CA TYR A 92 -21.37 1.15 3.43
C TYR A 92 -20.99 2.56 3.91
N THR A 93 -20.93 3.57 3.02
CA THR A 93 -20.74 4.97 3.42
C THR A 93 -21.46 5.95 2.48
N ASP A 94 -22.23 6.89 3.02
CA ASP A 94 -22.83 8.01 2.26
C ASP A 94 -21.79 9.00 1.69
N LYS A 95 -20.52 8.86 2.09
CA LYS A 95 -19.41 9.66 1.57
C LYS A 95 -18.93 9.08 0.24
N LYS A 96 -18.99 9.90 -0.82
CA LYS A 96 -18.37 9.61 -2.13
C LYS A 96 -16.84 9.46 -2.08
N ARG A 97 -16.19 9.99 -1.04
CA ARG A 97 -14.73 9.96 -0.84
C ARG A 97 -14.43 9.59 0.61
N ASP A 98 -13.50 8.67 0.84
CA ASP A 98 -12.92 8.44 2.17
C ASP A 98 -12.14 9.69 2.65
N LEU A 99 -11.92 9.87 3.95
CA LEU A 99 -11.17 10.99 4.54
C LEU A 99 -9.79 11.19 3.89
N HIS A 100 -9.12 10.09 3.50
CA HIS A 100 -7.86 10.12 2.77
C HIS A 100 -8.01 10.51 1.29
N GLU A 101 -9.19 10.31 0.70
CA GLU A 101 -9.52 10.63 -0.70
C GLU A 101 -10.03 12.08 -0.85
N ALA A 102 -10.38 12.75 0.27
CA ALA A 102 -10.80 14.15 0.29
C ALA A 102 -9.63 15.14 0.17
N ASP A 103 -8.43 14.76 0.61
CA ASP A 103 -7.21 15.56 0.47
C ASP A 103 -6.44 15.13 -0.78
N LYS A 104 -6.60 15.90 -1.87
CA LYS A 104 -5.90 15.67 -3.14
C LYS A 104 -4.38 15.60 -2.95
N ASN A 105 -3.84 16.40 -2.02
CA ASN A 105 -2.41 16.43 -1.72
C ASN A 105 -1.95 15.18 -0.96
N HIS A 106 -2.83 14.45 -0.27
CA HIS A 106 -2.48 13.17 0.37
C HIS A 106 -2.30 12.06 -0.65
N GLY A 107 -3.16 12.01 -1.68
CA GLY A 107 -3.04 11.04 -2.78
C GLY A 107 -1.71 11.18 -3.54
N GLU A 108 -1.37 12.42 -3.93
CA GLU A 108 -0.11 12.74 -4.59
C GLU A 108 1.12 12.38 -3.73
N ARG A 109 1.09 12.74 -2.44
CA ARG A 109 2.17 12.37 -1.50
C ARG A 109 2.28 10.87 -1.32
N ALA A 110 1.18 10.14 -1.24
CA ALA A 110 1.19 8.69 -1.10
C ALA A 110 1.81 8.01 -2.33
N VAL A 111 1.49 8.49 -3.55
CA VAL A 111 2.13 8.00 -4.79
C VAL A 111 3.64 8.24 -4.74
N ALA A 112 4.07 9.44 -4.34
CA ALA A 112 5.50 9.74 -4.21
C ALA A 112 6.19 8.82 -3.19
N VAL A 113 5.55 8.54 -2.05
CA VAL A 113 6.12 7.62 -1.05
C VAL A 113 6.17 6.18 -1.55
N TYR A 114 5.17 5.73 -2.31
CA TYR A 114 5.24 4.42 -2.97
C TYR A 114 6.37 4.34 -3.99
N ASP A 115 6.58 5.40 -4.78
CA ASP A 115 7.71 5.49 -5.70
C ASP A 115 9.04 5.39 -4.90
N ASP A 116 9.16 6.09 -3.76
CA ASP A 116 10.34 5.98 -2.88
C ASP A 116 10.56 4.54 -2.36
N LEU A 117 9.50 3.83 -1.95
CA LEU A 117 9.62 2.44 -1.49
C LEU A 117 10.20 1.54 -2.58
N THR A 118 9.78 1.71 -3.83
CA THR A 118 10.28 0.91 -4.96
C THR A 118 11.74 1.23 -5.32
N GLN A 119 12.21 2.45 -5.03
CA GLN A 119 13.60 2.85 -5.27
C GLN A 119 14.52 2.42 -4.12
N LEU A 120 14.06 2.55 -2.88
CA LEU A 120 14.86 2.22 -1.69
C LEU A 120 14.94 0.72 -1.43
N PHE A 121 13.86 -0.02 -1.74
CA PHE A 121 13.72 -1.44 -1.44
C PHE A 121 13.29 -2.23 -2.69
N PRO A 122 14.07 -2.19 -3.79
CA PRO A 122 13.67 -2.78 -5.08
C PRO A 122 13.56 -4.32 -5.06
N LYS A 123 14.10 -4.98 -4.02
CA LYS A 123 13.96 -6.43 -3.82
C LYS A 123 12.60 -6.79 -3.23
N ASP A 124 12.05 -5.91 -2.39
CA ASP A 124 10.80 -6.14 -1.66
C ASP A 124 9.61 -5.51 -2.39
N PHE A 125 9.84 -4.39 -3.10
CA PHE A 125 8.80 -3.61 -3.78
C PHE A 125 9.08 -3.46 -5.26
N GLN A 126 8.22 -4.04 -6.10
CA GLN A 126 8.28 -3.91 -7.54
C GLN A 126 7.16 -3.00 -8.05
N ARG A 127 7.53 -1.95 -8.78
CA ARG A 127 6.59 -1.08 -9.47
C ARG A 127 6.03 -1.76 -10.73
N ILE A 128 4.72 -1.64 -10.93
CA ILE A 128 4.04 -1.98 -12.17
C ILE A 128 3.32 -0.72 -12.65
N ASP A 129 3.72 -0.19 -13.81
CA ASP A 129 3.07 0.96 -14.42
C ASP A 129 1.74 0.56 -15.05
N CYS A 130 0.65 1.02 -14.44
CA CYS A 130 -0.71 0.68 -14.87
C CYS A 130 -1.28 1.66 -15.90
N VAL A 131 -0.50 2.61 -16.40
CA VAL A 131 -0.94 3.61 -17.38
C VAL A 131 0.03 3.66 -18.55
N ARG A 132 -0.50 3.57 -19.77
CA ARG A 132 0.24 3.78 -21.03
C ARG A 132 -0.49 4.80 -21.88
N SER A 133 0.25 5.77 -22.42
CA SER A 133 -0.29 6.86 -23.25
C SER A 133 -1.49 7.59 -22.63
N GLY A 134 -1.45 7.82 -21.31
CA GLY A 134 -2.51 8.51 -20.56
C GLY A 134 -3.78 7.67 -20.31
N ARG A 135 -3.77 6.37 -20.66
CA ARG A 135 -4.90 5.46 -20.44
C ARG A 135 -4.51 4.37 -19.45
N LEU A 136 -5.43 4.06 -18.54
CA LEU A 136 -5.30 2.90 -17.68
C LEU A 136 -5.20 1.64 -18.54
N LEU A 137 -4.30 0.74 -18.20
CA LEU A 137 -4.21 -0.57 -18.83
C LEU A 137 -5.47 -1.38 -18.52
N ASP A 138 -5.88 -2.19 -19.50
CA ASP A 138 -6.93 -3.18 -19.29
C ASP A 138 -6.41 -4.32 -18.41
N ILE A 139 -7.32 -5.01 -17.71
CA ILE A 139 -7.03 -6.19 -16.92
C ILE A 139 -6.69 -7.39 -17.84
N GLU A 140 -7.18 -7.38 -19.08
CA GLU A 140 -6.98 -8.46 -20.07
C GLU A 140 -5.83 -8.21 -21.08
N ALA A 141 -5.11 -7.09 -20.97
CA ALA A 141 -4.13 -6.64 -21.98
C ALA A 141 -2.72 -7.26 -21.84
#